data_AF-A0A0L6TYS2-F1
#
_entry.id   AF-A0A0L6TYS2-F1
#
_cell.length_a   1.000
_cell.length_b   1.000
_cell.length_c   1.000
_cell.angle_alpha   90.00
_cell.angle_beta   90.00
_cell.angle_gamma   90.00
#
_symmetry.space_group_name_H-M   'P 1'
#
loop_
_entity.id
_entity.type
_entity.pdbx_description
1 polymer ?
#
loop_
_entity_poly.entity_id
_entity_poly.type
_entity_poly.pdbx_seq_one_letter_code
_entity_poly.pdbx_strand_id
1 'polypeptide(L)'
;MKKFINSVRLSIENKNWYSAIFIALSMPDICGKLARPNLGSQARYIEWFDSYLLELNSSIFNGDMAIFLTGRDCYALRCSILHEGTDDITTQRVRETLEKIQFTTLGLHRVKIDNILTLNVACFCEEMCEAVENWYNDIKSDEVITGRIESMLEIKIKGFNPIPGVFFGEEFKEYTVPVT
;
A
#
# COMPACT_ATOMS: atom_id res chain seq x y z
N MET A 1 2.88 -2.73 -11.90
CA MET A 1 3.18 -1.95 -10.69
C MET A 1 3.14 -0.43 -10.87
N LYS A 2 3.87 0.15 -11.84
CA LYS A 2 3.93 1.61 -12.06
C LYS A 2 2.57 2.35 -12.02
N LYS A 3 1.50 1.74 -12.54
CA LYS A 3 0.14 2.30 -12.50
C LYS A 3 -0.31 2.62 -11.06
N PHE A 4 -0.11 1.71 -10.09
CA PHE A 4 -0.48 1.93 -8.69
C PHE A 4 0.37 3.01 -8.02
N ILE A 5 1.70 2.97 -8.23
CA ILE A 5 2.63 3.98 -7.71
C ILE A 5 2.24 5.38 -8.19
N ASN A 6 1.99 5.52 -9.50
CA ASN A 6 1.55 6.79 -10.08
C ASN A 6 0.22 7.25 -9.49
N SER A 7 -0.74 6.34 -9.28
CA SER A 7 -2.01 6.68 -8.63
C SER A 7 -1.83 7.17 -7.19
N VAL A 8 -0.91 6.58 -6.41
CA VAL A 8 -0.60 7.04 -5.05
C VAL A 8 0.04 8.44 -5.10
N ARG A 9 1.09 8.63 -5.90
CA ARG A 9 1.79 9.92 -6.02
C ARG A 9 0.86 11.04 -6.52
N LEU A 10 0.00 10.76 -7.51
CA LEU A 10 -1.01 11.71 -7.96
C LEU A 10 -2.05 12.02 -6.87
N SER A 11 -2.42 11.02 -6.06
CA SER A 11 -3.31 11.23 -4.91
C SER A 11 -2.65 12.13 -3.86
N ILE A 12 -1.35 11.96 -3.59
CA ILE A 12 -0.57 12.85 -2.70
C ILE A 12 -0.55 14.28 -3.24
N GLU A 13 -0.22 14.46 -4.52
CA GLU A 13 -0.17 15.77 -5.19
C GLU A 13 -1.51 16.51 -5.09
N ASN A 14 -2.61 15.79 -5.32
CA ASN A 14 -3.97 16.33 -5.23
C ASN A 14 -4.53 16.35 -3.79
N LYS A 15 -3.72 16.04 -2.78
CA LYS A 15 -4.13 15.98 -1.36
C LYS A 15 -5.30 15.03 -1.10
N ASN A 16 -5.49 14.03 -1.96
CA ASN A 16 -6.45 12.95 -1.79
C ASN A 16 -5.85 11.86 -0.89
N TRP A 17 -5.70 12.20 0.38
CA TRP A 17 -4.97 11.39 1.37
C TRP A 17 -5.57 10.00 1.58
N TYR A 18 -6.89 9.90 1.59
CA TYR A 18 -7.58 8.62 1.74
C TYR A 18 -7.33 7.71 0.54
N SER A 19 -7.42 8.23 -0.70
CA SER A 19 -7.07 7.44 -1.89
C SER A 19 -5.61 6.97 -1.85
N ALA A 20 -4.69 7.85 -1.44
CA ALA A 20 -3.27 7.51 -1.30
C ALA A 20 -3.07 6.35 -0.30
N ILE A 21 -3.65 6.45 0.90
CA ILE A 21 -3.54 5.42 1.96
C ILE A 21 -4.17 4.10 1.51
N PHE A 22 -5.38 4.13 0.95
CA PHE A 22 -6.09 2.91 0.57
C PHE A 22 -5.31 2.12 -0.49
N ILE A 23 -4.75 2.82 -1.48
CA ILE A 23 -3.92 2.18 -2.50
C ILE A 23 -2.61 1.70 -1.86
N ALA A 24 -1.91 2.54 -1.10
CA ALA A 24 -0.63 2.19 -0.47
C ALA A 24 -0.73 0.94 0.42
N LEU A 25 -1.72 0.87 1.30
CA LEU A 25 -1.95 -0.28 2.19
C LEU A 25 -2.34 -1.56 1.44
N SER A 26 -2.81 -1.47 0.19
CA SER A 26 -3.12 -2.65 -0.62
C SER A 26 -1.88 -3.26 -1.29
N MET A 27 -0.85 -2.45 -1.58
CA MET A 27 0.29 -2.86 -2.41
C MET A 27 1.09 -4.03 -1.82
N PRO A 28 1.41 -4.09 -0.51
CA PRO A 28 2.14 -5.23 0.04
C PRO A 28 1.44 -6.57 -0.17
N ASP A 29 0.11 -6.63 -0.03
CA ASP A 29 -0.65 -7.88 -0.26
C ASP A 29 -0.64 -8.27 -1.74
N ILE A 30 -0.72 -7.28 -2.64
CA ILE A 30 -0.67 -7.48 -4.09
C ILE A 30 0.71 -8.01 -4.50
N CYS A 31 1.79 -7.33 -4.09
CA CYS A 31 3.16 -7.76 -4.35
C CYS A 31 3.43 -9.15 -3.75
N GLY A 32 3.03 -9.36 -2.50
CA GLY A 32 3.13 -10.64 -1.81
C GLY A 32 2.37 -11.75 -2.53
N LYS A 33 1.17 -11.49 -3.07
CA LYS A 33 0.40 -12.49 -3.85
C LYS A 33 1.08 -12.84 -5.17
N LEU A 34 1.68 -11.85 -5.84
CA LEU A 34 2.41 -12.05 -7.09
C LEU A 34 3.65 -12.94 -6.86
N ALA A 35 4.40 -12.69 -5.80
CA ALA A 35 5.60 -13.47 -5.45
C ALA A 35 5.28 -14.83 -4.80
N ARG A 36 4.29 -14.88 -3.91
CA ARG A 36 3.95 -16.03 -3.06
C ARG A 36 2.45 -16.34 -3.12
N PRO A 37 1.92 -16.82 -4.25
CA PRO A 37 0.47 -16.98 -4.47
C PRO A 37 -0.19 -18.00 -3.53
N ASN A 38 0.58 -18.93 -2.97
CA ASN A 38 0.07 -20.00 -2.11
C ASN A 38 0.02 -19.59 -0.62
N LEU A 39 0.63 -18.45 -0.25
CA LEU A 39 0.56 -17.94 1.12
C LEU A 39 -0.76 -17.18 1.35
N GLY A 40 -1.27 -17.29 2.57
CA GLY A 40 -2.40 -16.49 3.05
C GLY A 40 -2.10 -14.99 3.03
N SER A 41 -3.14 -14.15 3.00
CA SER A 41 -3.00 -12.68 2.91
C SER A 41 -2.15 -12.08 4.03
N GLN A 42 -2.42 -12.49 5.26
CA GLN A 42 -1.63 -12.08 6.42
C GLN A 42 -0.14 -12.43 6.25
N ALA A 43 0.17 -13.69 5.98
CA ALA A 43 1.55 -14.16 5.90
C ALA A 43 2.36 -13.45 4.83
N ARG A 44 1.82 -13.34 3.60
CA ARG A 44 2.53 -12.69 2.49
C ARG A 44 2.65 -11.18 2.66
N TYR A 45 1.67 -10.53 3.31
CA TYR A 45 1.76 -9.11 3.62
C TYR A 45 2.89 -8.83 4.60
N ILE A 46 2.91 -9.58 5.72
CA ILE A 46 3.94 -9.42 6.75
C ILE A 46 5.32 -9.72 6.17
N GLU A 47 5.49 -10.84 5.45
CA GLU A 47 6.76 -11.20 4.81
C GLU A 47 7.23 -10.10 3.84
N TRP A 48 6.32 -9.56 3.02
CA TRP A 48 6.68 -8.50 2.09
C TRP A 48 7.04 -7.20 2.83
N PHE A 49 6.21 -6.76 3.77
CA PHE A 49 6.47 -5.52 4.51
C PHE A 49 7.79 -5.61 5.26
N ASP A 50 8.04 -6.70 5.96
CA ASP A 50 9.24 -6.85 6.77
C ASP A 50 10.51 -6.88 5.90
N SER A 51 10.42 -7.41 4.68
CA SER A 51 11.54 -7.46 3.73
C SER A 51 11.94 -6.07 3.18
N TYR A 52 11.00 -5.12 3.08
CA TYR A 52 11.24 -3.85 2.39
C TYR A 52 11.14 -2.61 3.28
N LEU A 53 10.47 -2.70 4.43
CA LEU A 53 10.14 -1.54 5.26
C LEU A 53 10.52 -1.70 6.73
N LEU A 54 10.79 -2.91 7.25
CA LEU A 54 11.09 -3.08 8.68
C LEU A 54 12.36 -2.35 9.10
N GLU A 55 13.43 -2.42 8.30
CA GLU A 55 14.69 -1.73 8.58
C GLU A 55 14.49 -0.21 8.64
N LEU A 56 13.79 0.36 7.66
CA LEU A 56 13.42 1.78 7.62
C LEU A 56 12.55 2.20 8.82
N ASN A 57 11.71 1.28 9.31
CA ASN A 57 10.84 1.47 10.46
C ASN A 57 11.49 1.02 11.79
N SER A 58 12.81 0.91 11.82
CA SER A 58 13.58 0.57 13.01
C SER A 58 14.70 1.58 13.24
N SER A 59 15.08 1.80 14.49
CA SER A 59 16.23 2.66 14.83
C SER A 59 16.86 2.20 16.13
N ILE A 60 18.15 2.46 16.30
CA ILE A 60 18.89 2.11 17.51
C ILE A 60 18.89 3.30 18.46
N PHE A 61 18.32 3.13 19.65
CA PHE A 61 18.32 4.12 20.71
C PHE A 61 18.98 3.51 21.95
N ASN A 62 20.05 4.15 22.43
CA ASN A 62 20.81 3.69 23.61
C ASN A 62 21.29 2.23 23.56
N GLY A 63 21.54 1.70 22.35
CA GLY A 63 21.99 0.31 22.14
C GLY A 63 20.85 -0.69 21.97
N ASP A 64 19.60 -0.29 22.21
CA ASP A 64 18.42 -1.11 22.00
C ASP A 64 17.76 -0.78 20.65
N MET A 65 17.27 -1.81 19.96
CA MET A 65 16.50 -1.64 18.74
C MET A 65 15.08 -1.21 19.08
N ALA A 66 14.69 -0.01 18.66
CA ALA A 66 13.32 0.48 18.70
C ALA A 66 12.66 0.25 17.33
N ILE A 67 11.56 -0.50 17.32
CA ILE A 67 10.76 -0.72 16.12
C ILE A 67 9.51 0.15 16.20
N PHE A 68 9.33 1.00 15.18
CA PHE A 68 8.19 1.91 15.08
C PHE A 68 6.96 1.20 14.51
N LEU A 69 7.13 0.44 13.43
CA LEU A 69 6.06 -0.22 12.70
C LEU A 69 6.54 -1.56 12.13
N THR A 70 5.84 -2.64 12.51
CA THR A 70 6.08 -4.00 12.00
C THR A 70 5.12 -4.33 10.87
N GLY A 71 5.42 -5.36 10.07
CA GLY A 71 4.49 -5.90 9.09
C GLY A 71 3.18 -6.42 9.73
N ARG A 72 3.23 -6.89 10.98
CA ARG A 72 2.04 -7.32 11.73
C ARG A 72 1.13 -6.14 12.07
N ASP A 73 1.70 -5.07 12.64
CA ASP A 73 0.95 -3.85 12.97
C ASP A 73 0.42 -3.16 11.70
N CYS A 74 1.20 -3.14 10.61
CA CYS A 74 0.75 -2.57 9.34
C CYS A 74 -0.34 -3.42 8.66
N TYR A 75 -0.28 -4.75 8.78
CA TYR A 75 -1.37 -5.62 8.32
C TYR A 75 -2.66 -5.39 9.13
N ALA A 76 -2.54 -5.23 10.45
CA ALA A 76 -3.68 -4.86 11.31
C ALA A 76 -4.29 -3.53 10.87
N LEU A 77 -3.46 -2.52 10.58
CA LEU A 77 -3.89 -1.23 10.05
C LEU A 77 -4.62 -1.36 8.72
N ARG A 78 -4.09 -2.14 7.77
CA ARG A 78 -4.76 -2.43 6.50
C ARG A 78 -6.15 -3.00 6.76
N CYS A 79 -6.28 -4.02 7.62
CA CYS A 79 -7.55 -4.63 7.91
C CYS A 79 -8.55 -3.62 8.50
N SER A 80 -8.10 -2.83 9.48
CA SER A 80 -8.90 -1.80 10.12
C SER A 80 -9.38 -0.73 9.12
N ILE A 81 -8.49 -0.17 8.29
CA ILE A 81 -8.84 0.88 7.34
C ILE A 81 -9.68 0.35 6.16
N LEU A 82 -9.29 -0.76 5.55
CA LEU A 82 -9.93 -1.24 4.32
C LEU A 82 -11.26 -1.94 4.55
N HIS A 83 -11.51 -2.49 5.76
CA HIS A 83 -12.75 -3.22 6.07
C HIS A 83 -13.65 -2.50 7.07
N GLU A 84 -13.09 -1.72 7.99
CA GLU A 84 -13.84 -1.07 9.07
C GLU A 84 -13.79 0.47 8.97
N GLY A 85 -12.89 1.04 8.17
CA GLY A 85 -12.74 2.49 8.02
C GLY A 85 -12.23 3.20 9.29
N THR A 86 -11.59 2.47 10.20
CA THR A 86 -11.12 2.99 11.50
C THR A 86 -9.58 2.99 11.60
N ASP A 87 -9.05 3.83 12.48
CA ASP A 87 -7.61 3.95 12.81
C ASP A 87 -7.24 3.22 14.11
N ASP A 88 -8.24 2.67 14.80
CA ASP A 88 -8.10 1.77 15.94
C ASP A 88 -7.79 0.35 15.46
N ILE A 89 -6.68 -0.22 15.90
CA ILE A 89 -6.29 -1.58 15.54
C ILE A 89 -6.46 -2.56 16.70
N THR A 90 -7.08 -2.16 17.81
CA THR A 90 -7.14 -2.95 19.05
C THR A 90 -7.92 -4.26 18.91
N THR A 91 -8.90 -4.29 18.00
CA THR A 91 -9.71 -5.47 17.67
C THR A 91 -8.95 -6.50 16.82
N GLN A 92 -7.82 -6.10 16.21
CA GLN A 92 -7.04 -6.93 15.32
C GLN A 92 -6.08 -7.82 16.12
N ARG A 93 -6.40 -9.11 16.22
CA ARG A 93 -5.64 -10.11 17.00
C ARG A 93 -4.18 -10.30 16.55
N VAL A 94 -3.83 -9.81 15.36
CA VAL A 94 -2.50 -9.94 14.76
C VAL A 94 -1.51 -8.85 15.19
N ARG A 95 -2.00 -7.76 15.79
CA ARG A 95 -1.14 -6.65 16.24
C ARG A 95 -0.10 -7.11 17.25
N GLU A 96 1.03 -6.42 17.28
CA GLU A 96 2.07 -6.64 18.28
C GLU A 96 1.97 -5.60 19.37
N THR A 97 2.56 -4.41 19.14
CA THR A 97 2.76 -3.42 20.20
C THR A 97 1.84 -2.21 20.07
N LEU A 98 1.29 -1.96 18.88
CA LEU A 98 0.51 -0.75 18.64
C LEU A 98 -0.99 -0.97 18.94
N GLU A 99 -1.59 0.04 19.56
CA GLU A 99 -3.03 0.14 19.78
C GLU A 99 -3.68 1.02 18.73
N LYS A 100 -2.95 2.04 18.26
CA LYS A 100 -3.46 3.02 17.31
C LYS A 100 -2.37 3.50 16.35
N ILE A 101 -2.71 3.61 15.07
CA ILE A 101 -1.85 4.25 14.08
C ILE A 101 -2.64 5.38 13.43
N GLN A 102 -2.17 6.60 13.60
CA GLN A 102 -2.84 7.80 13.12
C GLN A 102 -2.04 8.50 12.04
N PHE A 103 -2.76 9.16 11.14
CA PHE A 103 -2.17 9.91 10.04
C PHE A 103 -2.34 11.41 10.24
N THR A 104 -1.29 12.16 9.89
CA THR A 104 -1.27 13.62 9.90
C THR A 104 -0.69 14.17 8.60
N THR A 105 -1.00 15.43 8.29
CA THR A 105 -0.34 16.20 7.23
C THR A 105 0.68 17.19 7.78
N LEU A 106 0.85 17.26 9.10
CA LEU A 106 1.86 18.08 9.76
C LEU A 106 3.26 17.55 9.47
N GLY A 107 4.29 18.38 9.71
CA GLY A 107 5.71 18.04 9.49
C GLY A 107 6.31 17.04 10.47
N LEU A 108 5.52 16.05 10.93
CA LEU A 108 5.89 15.02 11.89
C LEU A 108 5.73 13.64 11.23
N HIS A 109 6.75 12.80 11.30
CA HIS A 109 6.69 11.44 10.76
C HIS A 109 7.42 10.47 11.69
N ARG A 110 6.82 9.29 11.92
CA ARG A 110 7.29 8.27 12.87
C ARG A 110 7.47 8.79 14.30
N VAL A 111 6.45 9.45 14.84
CA VAL A 111 6.41 9.83 16.25
C VAL A 111 5.64 8.77 17.02
N LYS A 112 6.32 8.02 17.88
CA LYS A 112 5.72 6.99 18.76
C LYS A 112 5.71 7.49 20.20
N ILE A 113 4.52 7.55 20.80
CA ILE A 113 4.30 7.85 22.21
C ILE A 113 3.44 6.72 22.76
N ASP A 114 3.96 5.99 23.74
CA ASP A 114 3.37 4.73 24.23
C ASP A 114 3.05 3.77 23.05
N ASN A 115 1.80 3.31 22.97
CA ASN A 115 1.32 2.38 21.94
C ASN A 115 0.64 3.10 20.75
N ILE A 116 0.86 4.42 20.60
CA ILE A 116 0.29 5.24 19.53
C ILE A 116 1.41 5.69 18.60
N LEU A 117 1.28 5.36 17.31
CA LEU A 117 2.18 5.82 16.25
C LEU A 117 1.49 6.89 15.40
N THR A 118 2.14 8.05 15.26
CA THR A 118 1.72 9.12 14.34
C THR A 118 2.63 9.17 13.12
N LEU A 119 2.04 9.08 11.93
CA LEU A 119 2.73 9.10 10.64
C LEU A 119 2.27 10.28 9.79
N ASN A 120 3.22 10.98 9.15
CA ASN A 120 2.85 11.84 8.01
C ASN A 120 2.33 10.96 6.87
N VAL A 121 1.13 11.25 6.36
CA VAL A 121 0.47 10.45 5.32
C VAL A 121 1.26 10.43 4.02
N ALA A 122 1.81 11.56 3.58
CA ALA A 122 2.56 11.65 2.34
C ALA A 122 3.87 10.87 2.46
N CYS A 123 4.61 11.03 3.56
CA CYS A 123 5.84 10.28 3.80
C CYS A 123 5.58 8.77 3.82
N PHE A 124 4.58 8.29 4.58
CA PHE A 124 4.26 6.86 4.63
C PHE A 124 3.87 6.30 3.25
N CYS A 125 3.06 7.03 2.49
CA CYS A 125 2.66 6.59 1.16
C CYS A 125 3.83 6.59 0.16
N GLU A 126 4.76 7.55 0.27
CA GLU A 126 5.95 7.58 -0.58
C GLU A 126 6.93 6.45 -0.23
N GLU A 127 7.16 6.18 1.06
CA GLU A 127 7.99 5.04 1.50
C GLU A 127 7.41 3.70 1.00
N MET A 128 6.09 3.55 0.99
CA MET A 128 5.42 2.40 0.37
C MET A 128 5.66 2.32 -1.15
N CYS A 129 5.62 3.46 -1.86
CA CYS A 129 5.92 3.51 -3.29
C CYS A 129 7.37 3.10 -3.58
N GLU A 130 8.33 3.65 -2.84
CA GLU A 130 9.76 3.31 -2.95
C GLU A 130 10.01 1.83 -2.66
N ALA A 131 9.38 1.28 -1.62
CA ALA A 131 9.44 -0.15 -1.31
C ALA A 131 8.91 -1.03 -2.46
N VAL A 132 7.81 -0.62 -3.11
CA VAL A 132 7.28 -1.33 -4.29
C VAL A 132 8.20 -1.21 -5.50
N GLU A 133 8.85 -0.06 -5.69
CA GLU A 133 9.85 0.12 -6.75
C GLU A 133 11.07 -0.78 -6.51
N ASN A 134 11.56 -0.86 -5.28
CA ASN A 134 12.65 -1.75 -4.89
C ASN A 134 12.27 -3.22 -5.09
N TRP A 135 11.11 -3.66 -4.59
CA TRP A 135 10.62 -5.02 -4.83
C TRP A 135 10.52 -5.36 -6.31
N TYR A 136 9.98 -4.44 -7.12
CA TYR A 136 9.85 -4.64 -8.56
C TYR A 136 11.22 -4.79 -9.23
N ASN A 137 12.23 -4.04 -8.78
CA ASN A 137 13.59 -4.14 -9.28
C ASN A 137 14.26 -5.48 -8.93
N ASP A 138 13.96 -6.06 -7.76
CA ASP A 138 14.50 -7.36 -7.34
C ASP A 138 13.94 -8.51 -8.18
N ILE A 139 12.65 -8.45 -8.53
CA ILE A 139 11.95 -9.54 -9.23
C ILE A 139 11.94 -9.40 -10.76
N LYS A 140 12.50 -8.31 -11.31
CA LYS A 140 12.39 -7.99 -12.75
C LYS A 140 12.94 -9.05 -13.71
N SER A 141 13.82 -9.93 -13.22
CA SER A 141 14.37 -11.06 -13.99
C SER A 141 13.65 -12.37 -13.74
N ASP A 142 12.67 -12.42 -12.83
CA ASP A 142 11.81 -13.59 -12.61
C ASP A 142 10.64 -13.55 -13.60
N GLU A 143 10.73 -14.37 -14.64
CA GLU A 143 9.72 -14.46 -15.70
C GLU A 143 8.36 -14.94 -15.19
N VAL A 144 8.34 -15.78 -14.14
CA VAL A 144 7.09 -16.31 -13.57
C VAL A 144 6.33 -15.20 -12.84
N ILE A 145 7.02 -14.40 -12.03
CA ILE A 145 6.41 -13.25 -11.34
C ILE A 145 6.04 -12.17 -12.34
N THR A 146 6.91 -11.89 -13.31
CA THR A 146 6.66 -10.87 -14.34
C THR A 146 5.44 -11.23 -15.20
N GLY A 147 5.28 -12.49 -15.60
CA GLY A 147 4.08 -12.94 -16.31
C GLY A 147 2.79 -12.77 -15.49
N ARG A 148 2.84 -12.94 -14.16
CA ARG A 148 1.68 -12.63 -13.28
C ARG A 148 1.39 -11.13 -13.25
N ILE A 149 2.42 -10.28 -13.26
CA ILE A 149 2.26 -8.81 -13.30
C ILE A 149 1.56 -8.38 -14.59
N GLU A 150 1.89 -8.99 -15.72
CA GLU A 150 1.25 -8.71 -17.01
C GLU A 150 -0.24 -9.08 -17.03
N SER A 151 -0.63 -10.09 -16.25
CA SER A 151 -2.03 -10.53 -16.10
C SER A 151 -2.88 -9.68 -15.14
N MET A 152 -2.29 -8.66 -14.51
CA MET A 152 -3.01 -7.80 -13.57
C MET A 152 -4.12 -6.98 -14.24
N LEU A 153 -5.04 -6.49 -13.42
CA LEU A 153 -6.13 -5.61 -13.83
C LEU A 153 -5.62 -4.47 -14.72
N GLU A 154 -6.25 -4.33 -15.88
CA GLU A 154 -6.06 -3.20 -16.78
C GLU A 154 -7.38 -2.46 -17.01
N ILE A 155 -7.39 -1.18 -16.67
CA ILE A 155 -8.48 -0.26 -17.02
C ILE A 155 -8.34 0.11 -18.50
N LYS A 156 -9.36 -0.23 -19.31
CA LYS A 156 -9.40 0.09 -20.74
C LYS A 156 -9.90 1.53 -20.91
N ILE A 157 -8.98 2.46 -21.15
CA ILE A 157 -9.25 3.90 -21.31
C ILE A 157 -9.50 4.33 -22.77
N LYS A 158 -9.40 3.40 -23.71
CA LYS A 158 -9.66 3.58 -25.15
C LYS A 158 -10.58 2.46 -25.61
N GLY A 159 -11.15 2.62 -26.80
CA GLY A 159 -11.97 1.59 -27.42
C GLY A 159 -11.25 0.23 -27.46
N PHE A 160 -11.97 -0.83 -27.14
CA PHE A 160 -11.40 -2.17 -26.99
C PHE A 160 -12.41 -3.23 -27.44
N ASN A 161 -11.90 -4.43 -27.75
CA ASN A 161 -12.71 -5.58 -28.09
C ASN A 161 -12.77 -6.52 -26.89
N PRO A 162 -13.90 -6.64 -26.18
CA PRO A 162 -14.01 -7.58 -25.06
C PRO A 162 -13.98 -9.04 -25.52
N ILE A 163 -14.52 -9.31 -26.72
CA ILE A 163 -14.57 -10.62 -27.35
C ILE A 163 -14.40 -10.46 -28.88
N PRO A 164 -14.01 -11.53 -29.61
CA PRO A 164 -13.93 -11.49 -31.07
C PRO A 164 -15.24 -11.01 -31.70
N GLY A 165 -15.15 -10.03 -32.62
CA GLY A 165 -16.30 -9.51 -33.37
C GLY A 165 -17.14 -8.44 -32.64
N VAL A 166 -16.78 -8.06 -31.40
CA VAL A 166 -17.46 -6.99 -30.65
C VAL A 166 -16.47 -5.87 -30.34
N PHE A 167 -16.77 -4.64 -30.75
CA PHE A 167 -15.99 -3.44 -30.43
C PHE A 167 -16.79 -2.50 -29.54
N PHE A 168 -16.20 -2.07 -28.44
CA PHE A 168 -16.72 -1.00 -27.58
C PHE A 168 -15.92 0.28 -27.84
N GLY A 169 -16.59 1.37 -28.22
CA GLY A 169 -15.97 2.69 -28.35
C GLY A 169 -16.90 3.80 -28.82
N GLU A 170 -17.15 4.76 -27.92
CA GLU A 170 -17.33 6.18 -28.21
C GLU A 170 -16.46 6.95 -27.19
N GLU A 171 -16.07 8.20 -27.50
CA GLU A 171 -15.35 9.05 -26.55
C GLU A 171 -16.13 9.18 -25.24
N PHE A 172 -15.50 8.78 -24.12
CA PHE A 172 -16.00 9.14 -22.80
C PHE A 172 -15.99 10.67 -22.71
N LYS A 173 -17.17 11.32 -22.76
CA LYS A 173 -17.26 12.70 -22.28
C LYS A 173 -16.86 12.68 -20.82
N GLU A 174 -15.81 13.42 -20.46
CA GLU A 174 -15.33 13.51 -19.08
C GLU A 174 -16.52 13.70 -18.14
N TYR A 175 -16.70 12.76 -17.22
CA TYR A 175 -17.64 12.94 -16.13
C TYR A 175 -17.00 13.89 -15.13
N THR A 176 -17.35 15.17 -15.22
CA THR A 176 -16.93 16.17 -14.24
C THR A 176 -17.75 15.96 -12.96
N VAL A 177 -17.08 15.56 -11.88
CA VAL A 177 -17.70 15.57 -10.56
C VAL A 177 -17.89 17.04 -10.17
N PRO A 178 -19.12 17.48 -9.83
CA PRO A 178 -19.33 18.84 -9.35
C PRO A 178 -18.48 19.05 -8.09
N VAL A 179 -17.57 20.02 -8.12
CA VAL A 179 -16.86 20.45 -6.92
C VAL A 179 -17.85 21.29 -6.12
N THR A 180 -18.35 20.73 -5.01
CA THR A 180 -19.14 21.48 -4.01
C THR A 180 -18.23 22.24 -3.07
#